data_AF-X1TC98-F1
#
_entry.id   AF-X1TC98-F1
#
_cell.length_a   1.000
_cell.length_b   1.000
_cell.length_c   1.000
_cell.angle_alpha   90.00
_cell.angle_beta   90.00
_cell.angle_gamma   90.00
#
_symmetry.space_group_name_H-M   'P 1'
#
loop_
_entity.id
_entity.type
_entity.pdbx_description
1 polymer ?
#
loop_
_entity_poly.entity_id
_entity_poly.type
_entity_poly.pdbx_seq_one_letter_code
_entity_poly.pdbx_strand_id
1 'polypeptide(L)'
;MKSSNEIFLLKLGGSLLTDKNIPFSIREEVIKNAIQQIIDSNKKLILIHGGGSFGHPIAKKYNISQGINISIKNQIFGLTKTHEAMIKFNSQIIEEFLEKKYP
;
A
#
# COMPACT_ATOMS: atom_id res chain seq x y z
N MET A 1 7.08 34.46 8.22
CA MET A 1 6.49 33.71 7.09
C MET A 1 5.29 32.95 7.62
N LYS A 2 4.08 33.15 7.08
CA LYS A 2 2.93 32.32 7.47
C LYS A 2 3.28 30.87 7.14
N SER A 3 3.29 29.97 8.10
CA SER A 3 3.33 28.54 7.79
C SER A 3 2.05 28.25 7.02
N SER A 4 2.16 27.97 5.73
CA SER A 4 1.03 27.50 4.94
C SER A 4 0.57 26.18 5.57
N ASN A 5 -0.67 26.14 6.07
CA ASN A 5 -1.33 24.93 6.59
C ASN A 5 -1.70 23.94 5.46
N GLU A 6 -0.92 23.92 4.38
CA GLU A 6 -1.16 23.06 3.23
C GLU A 6 -0.81 21.62 3.58
N ILE A 7 -1.75 20.72 3.34
CA ILE A 7 -1.59 19.28 3.50
C ILE A 7 -1.58 18.67 2.10
N PHE A 8 -0.52 17.93 1.79
CA PHE A 8 -0.39 17.21 0.53
C PHE A 8 -0.99 15.82 0.66
N LEU A 9 -1.83 15.40 -0.28
CA LEU A 9 -2.28 14.02 -0.39
C LEU A 9 -1.46 13.34 -1.49
N LEU A 10 -0.61 12.39 -1.11
CA LEU A 10 0.24 11.65 -2.03
C LEU A 10 -0.19 10.19 -2.09
N LYS A 11 -0.47 9.68 -3.30
CA LYS A 11 -0.76 8.26 -3.51
C LYS A 11 0.35 7.59 -4.32
N LEU A 12 1.04 6.64 -3.70
CA LEU A 12 1.96 5.75 -4.38
C LEU A 12 1.20 4.58 -5.03
N GLY A 13 1.27 4.46 -6.34
CA GLY A 13 0.60 3.38 -7.07
C GLY A 13 1.17 2.01 -6.71
N GLY A 14 0.33 0.99 -6.54
CA GLY A 14 0.81 -0.36 -6.22
C GLY A 14 1.77 -0.95 -7.26
N SER A 15 1.63 -0.58 -8.54
CA SER A 15 2.57 -0.97 -9.61
C SER A 15 3.94 -0.31 -9.52
N LEU A 16 4.04 0.85 -8.85
CA LEU A 16 5.32 1.50 -8.59
C LEU A 16 6.11 0.70 -7.55
N LEU A 17 5.41 0.20 -6.52
CA LEU A 17 6.03 -0.40 -5.34
C LEU A 17 6.20 -1.93 -5.44
N THR A 18 5.51 -2.56 -6.39
CA THR A 18 5.45 -4.03 -6.52
C THR A 18 5.51 -4.46 -7.99
N ASP A 19 5.77 -5.74 -8.25
CA ASP A 19 5.59 -6.34 -9.56
C ASP A 19 4.24 -7.07 -9.65
N LYS A 20 3.35 -6.60 -10.50
CA LYS A 20 2.00 -7.18 -10.68
C LYS A 20 2.02 -8.65 -11.12
N ASN A 21 3.11 -9.12 -11.72
CA ASN A 21 3.24 -10.49 -12.21
C ASN A 21 3.78 -11.44 -11.14
N ILE A 22 4.36 -10.93 -10.06
CA ILE A 22 4.98 -11.72 -8.99
C ILE A 22 4.21 -11.44 -7.69
N PRO A 23 3.34 -12.35 -7.22
CA PRO A 23 2.57 -12.17 -5.99
C PRO A 23 3.46 -11.83 -4.80
N PHE A 24 3.04 -10.86 -3.99
CA PHE A 24 3.76 -10.41 -2.80
C PHE A 24 5.18 -9.86 -3.05
N SER A 25 5.50 -9.50 -4.29
CA SER A 25 6.77 -8.86 -4.63
C SER A 25 6.87 -7.42 -4.15
N ILE A 26 8.08 -7.00 -3.80
CA ILE A 26 8.41 -5.64 -3.39
C ILE A 26 9.54 -5.12 -4.27
N ARG A 27 9.45 -3.85 -4.67
CA ARG A 27 10.56 -3.11 -5.31
C ARG A 27 11.26 -2.28 -4.24
N GLU A 28 12.10 -2.92 -3.44
CA GLU A 28 12.71 -2.33 -2.23
C GLU A 28 13.40 -0.99 -2.52
N GLU A 29 14.24 -0.94 -3.55
CA GLU A 29 14.93 0.29 -3.98
C GLU A 29 13.95 1.41 -4.34
N VAL A 30 12.81 1.09 -4.95
CA VAL A 30 11.79 2.11 -5.28
C VAL A 30 11.12 2.63 -4.03
N ILE A 31 10.83 1.77 -3.05
CA ILE A 31 10.25 2.17 -1.76
C ILE A 31 11.23 3.07 -1.01
N LYS A 32 12.49 2.65 -0.86
CA LYS A 32 13.56 3.41 -0.22
C LYS A 32 13.70 4.81 -0.80
N ASN A 33 13.80 4.90 -2.13
CA ASN A 33 13.96 6.17 -2.82
C ASN A 33 12.71 7.07 -2.73
N ALA A 34 11.51 6.50 -2.85
CA ALA A 34 10.27 7.25 -2.72
C ALA A 34 10.10 7.82 -1.30
N ILE A 35 10.38 7.02 -0.28
CA ILE A 35 10.31 7.46 1.12
C ILE A 35 11.36 8.54 1.41
N GLN A 36 12.58 8.39 0.90
CA GLN A 36 13.60 9.43 1.04
C GLN A 36 13.14 10.76 0.44
N GLN A 37 12.58 10.75 -0.78
CA GLN A 37 12.05 11.97 -1.42
C GLN A 37 10.90 12.60 -0.64
N ILE A 38 10.03 11.78 -0.03
CA ILE A 38 8.94 12.24 0.82
C ILE A 38 9.50 12.97 2.04
N ILE A 39 10.48 12.38 2.71
CA ILE A 39 11.14 12.97 3.89
C ILE A 39 11.82 14.29 3.52
N ASP A 40 12.61 14.28 2.45
CA ASP A 40 13.37 15.45 1.98
C ASP A 40 12.47 16.62 1.57
N SER A 41 11.24 16.33 1.12
CA SER A 41 10.25 17.36 0.77
C SER A 41 9.86 18.25 1.96
N ASN A 42 9.99 17.73 3.18
CA ASN A 42 9.61 18.37 4.45
C ASN A 42 8.21 19.02 4.39
N LYS A 43 7.27 18.35 3.71
CA LYS A 43 5.87 18.78 3.59
C LYS A 43 5.00 18.00 4.56
N LYS A 44 3.97 18.65 5.09
CA LYS A 44 2.88 17.95 5.80
C LYS A 44 2.10 17.14 4.78
N LEU A 45 2.15 15.81 4.88
CA LEU A 45 1.47 14.92 3.94
C LEU A 45 0.57 13.87 4.60
N ILE A 46 -0.42 13.41 3.83
CA ILE A 46 -1.11 12.15 4.02
C ILE A 46 -0.63 11.22 2.91
N LEU A 47 0.03 10.13 3.30
CA LEU A 47 0.52 9.11 2.37
C LEU A 47 -0.53 8.00 2.19
N ILE A 48 -0.80 7.65 0.94
CA ILE A 48 -1.65 6.54 0.54
C ILE A 48 -0.81 5.61 -0.35
N HIS A 49 -1.00 4.30 -0.25
CA HIS A 49 -0.42 3.36 -1.20
C HIS A 49 -1.49 2.47 -1.83
N GLY A 50 -1.24 1.99 -3.05
CA GLY A 50 -2.07 0.98 -3.70
C GLY A 50 -1.79 -0.43 -3.18
N GLY A 51 -2.64 -1.40 -3.53
CA GLY A 51 -2.47 -2.79 -3.04
C GLY A 51 -1.46 -3.66 -3.80
N GLY A 52 -1.02 -3.23 -4.98
CA GLY A 52 0.01 -3.93 -5.74
C GLY A 52 -0.26 -5.43 -5.94
N SER A 53 0.82 -6.20 -5.91
CA SER A 53 0.85 -7.67 -5.96
C SER A 53 0.39 -8.35 -4.66
N PHE A 54 0.07 -7.59 -3.61
CA PHE A 54 -0.43 -8.11 -2.33
C PHE A 54 -1.95 -8.21 -2.33
N GLY A 55 -2.63 -7.12 -2.69
CA GLY A 55 -4.09 -7.04 -2.70
C GLY A 55 -4.73 -7.67 -3.94
N HIS A 56 -4.30 -7.27 -5.14
CA HIS A 56 -5.00 -7.61 -6.38
C HIS A 56 -5.11 -9.12 -6.64
N PRO A 57 -4.06 -9.93 -6.47
CA PRO A 57 -4.15 -11.37 -6.76
C PRO A 57 -5.16 -12.08 -5.84
N ILE A 58 -5.17 -11.76 -4.54
CA ILE A 58 -6.09 -12.37 -3.57
C ILE A 58 -7.52 -11.88 -3.81
N ALA A 59 -7.71 -10.57 -3.96
CA ALA A 59 -9.02 -9.97 -4.21
C ALA A 59 -9.68 -10.56 -5.48
N LYS A 60 -8.89 -10.77 -6.54
CA LYS A 60 -9.33 -11.42 -7.78
C LYS A 60 -9.66 -12.90 -7.56
N LYS A 61 -8.82 -13.65 -6.83
CA LYS A 61 -9.05 -15.07 -6.53
C LYS A 61 -10.39 -15.33 -5.84
N TYR A 62 -10.83 -14.41 -4.98
CA TYR A 62 -12.07 -14.55 -4.21
C TYR A 62 -13.21 -13.65 -4.72
N ASN A 63 -13.09 -13.00 -5.89
CA ASN A 63 -14.11 -12.11 -6.45
C ASN A 63 -14.62 -11.04 -5.46
N ILE A 64 -13.71 -10.45 -4.68
CA ILE A 64 -14.07 -9.48 -3.64
C ILE A 64 -14.69 -8.21 -4.22
N SER A 65 -14.27 -7.80 -5.42
CA SER A 65 -14.79 -6.60 -6.09
C SER A 65 -16.24 -6.71 -6.57
N GLN A 66 -16.84 -7.91 -6.56
CA GLN A 66 -18.24 -8.11 -6.96
C GLN A 66 -19.24 -7.80 -5.83
N GLY A 67 -18.77 -7.34 -4.67
CA GLY A 67 -19.61 -7.22 -3.48
C GLY A 67 -19.92 -8.58 -2.86
N ILE A 68 -20.70 -8.58 -1.77
CA ILE A 68 -21.05 -9.82 -1.05
C ILE A 68 -21.93 -10.69 -1.93
N ASN A 69 -21.49 -11.92 -2.18
CA ASN A 69 -22.21 -12.93 -2.94
C ASN A 69 -22.07 -14.29 -2.24
N ILE A 70 -23.17 -14.74 -1.64
CA ILE A 70 -23.24 -15.99 -0.86
C ILE A 70 -22.94 -17.25 -1.71
N SER A 71 -23.09 -17.18 -3.03
CA SER A 71 -22.77 -18.29 -3.93
C SER A 71 -21.26 -18.49 -4.14
N ILE A 72 -20.45 -17.47 -3.84
CA ILE A 72 -19.00 -17.53 -3.98
C ILE A 72 -18.41 -18.15 -2.71
N LYS A 73 -17.98 -19.40 -2.82
CA LYS A 73 -17.39 -20.15 -1.71
C LYS A 73 -16.20 -19.38 -1.13
N ASN A 74 -16.17 -19.28 0.20
CA ASN A 74 -15.08 -18.66 0.97
C ASN A 74 -14.84 -17.17 0.66
N GLN A 75 -15.81 -16.43 0.11
CA GLN A 75 -15.60 -15.01 -0.23
C GLN A 75 -15.24 -14.15 1.00
N ILE A 76 -15.93 -14.33 2.13
CA ILE A 76 -15.63 -13.62 3.37
C ILE A 76 -14.22 -13.95 3.89
N PHE A 77 -13.82 -15.23 3.82
CA PHE A 77 -12.44 -15.63 4.13
C PHE A 77 -11.42 -14.96 3.18
N GLY A 78 -11.77 -14.86 1.89
CA GLY A 78 -10.99 -14.14 0.90
C GLY A 78 -10.83 -12.65 1.19
N LEU A 79 -11.88 -12.01 1.72
CA LEU A 79 -11.83 -10.62 2.18
C LEU A 79 -10.81 -10.49 3.32
N THR A 80 -10.90 -11.35 4.34
CA THR A 80 -9.93 -11.38 5.45
C THR A 80 -8.50 -11.60 4.96
N LYS A 81 -8.28 -12.54 4.03
CA LYS A 81 -6.96 -12.78 3.42
C LYS A 81 -6.45 -11.59 2.63
N THR A 82 -7.33 -10.89 1.92
CA THR A 82 -6.97 -9.67 1.16
C THR A 82 -6.55 -8.57 2.12
N HIS A 83 -7.32 -8.37 3.20
CA HIS A 83 -7.00 -7.37 4.22
C HIS A 83 -5.68 -7.66 4.93
N GLU A 84 -5.44 -8.91 5.30
CA GLU A 84 -4.18 -9.33 5.94
C GLU A 84 -2.96 -9.10 5.03
N ALA A 85 -3.07 -9.39 3.73
CA ALA A 85 -2.01 -9.09 2.78
C ALA A 85 -1.76 -7.57 2.63
N MET A 86 -2.82 -6.76 2.68
CA MET A 86 -2.68 -5.30 2.66
C MET A 86 -2.01 -4.77 3.94
N ILE A 87 -2.31 -5.33 5.10
CA ILE A 87 -1.63 -5.00 6.36
C ILE A 87 -0.14 -5.32 6.25
N LYS A 88 0.21 -6.52 5.77
CA LYS A 88 1.61 -6.91 5.56
C LYS A 88 2.35 -5.95 4.64
N PHE A 89 1.72 -5.56 3.52
CA PHE A 89 2.35 -4.61 2.62
C PHE A 89 2.52 -3.23 3.25
N ASN A 90 1.52 -2.77 4.00
CA ASN A 90 1.59 -1.52 4.75
C ASN A 90 2.73 -1.53 5.79
N SER A 91 2.91 -2.64 6.51
CA SER A 91 4.01 -2.80 7.47
C SER A 91 5.38 -2.59 6.84
N GLN A 92 5.61 -3.11 5.63
CA GLN A 92 6.89 -2.94 4.91
C GLN A 92 7.17 -1.47 4.56
N ILE A 93 6.13 -0.69 4.24
CA ILE A 93 6.26 0.75 4.00
C ILE A 93 6.56 1.49 5.31
N ILE A 94 5.85 1.14 6.40
CA ILE A 94 6.07 1.74 7.73
C ILE A 94 7.47 1.44 8.25
N GLU A 95 7.97 0.21 8.08
CA GLU A 95 9.31 -0.21 8.51
C GLU A 95 10.40 0.69 7.91
N GLU A 96 10.30 1.06 6.63
CA GLU A 96 11.27 1.97 5.99
C GLU A 96 11.22 3.40 6.59
N PHE A 97 10.05 3.91 6.98
CA PHE A 97 9.96 5.18 7.71
C PHE A 97 10.60 5.07 9.11
N LEU A 98 10.35 3.95 9.81
CA LEU A 98 10.91 3.68 11.14
C LEU A 98 12.44 3.55 11.10
N GLU A 99 12.99 2.87 10.08
CA GLU A 99 14.44 2.77 9.86
C GLU A 99 15.09 4.15 9.69
N LYS A 100 14.41 5.06 8.99
CA LYS A 100 14.84 6.46 8.83
C LYS A 100 14.52 7.35 10.03
N LYS A 101 13.91 6.80 11.09
CA LYS A 101 13.47 7.51 12.30
C LYS A 101 12.54 8.68 11.98
N TYR A 102 11.67 8.49 10.99
CA TYR A 102 10.71 9.49 10.56
C TYR A 102 9.28 9.06 10.98
N PRO A 103 8.50 9.97 11.61
CA PRO A 103 7.18 9.65 12.16
C PRO A 103 6.10 9.48 11.10
#